data_AF-A0A177HTH0-F1
#
_entry.id   AF-A0A177HTH0-F1
#
_cell.length_a   1.000
_cell.length_b   1.000
_cell.length_c   1.000
_cell.angle_alpha   90.00
_cell.angle_beta   90.00
_cell.angle_gamma   90.00
#
_symmetry.space_group_name_H-M   'P 1'
#
loop_
_entity.id
_entity.type
_entity.pdbx_description
1 polymer ?
#
loop_
_entity_poly.entity_id
_entity_poly.type
_entity_poly.pdbx_seq_one_letter_code
_entity_poly.pdbx_strand_id
1 'polypeptide(L)'
;MLSALHSADTSGSEGYGVCVAPGKGACGSLREALLHGAGHDWERVARMATSQERQLLDANMAAVEPLLDLCPDIRMQFHGDFGLGNTLASNGVVTAVVDWTHQGYGDPLWDVACLDLWWPTSDSRPHICARNAMRSG
;
A
#
# COMPACT_ATOMS: atom_id res chain seq x y z
N MET A 1 5.82 5.38 15.14
CA MET A 1 6.44 4.25 14.43
C MET A 1 6.11 4.31 12.94
N LEU A 2 4.84 4.22 12.55
CA LEU A 2 4.45 4.36 11.14
C LEU A 2 4.93 5.69 10.51
N SER A 3 4.82 6.80 11.25
CA SER A 3 5.37 8.09 10.85
C SER A 3 6.89 8.10 10.64
N ALA A 4 7.64 7.26 11.35
CA ALA A 4 9.09 7.16 11.24
C ALA A 4 9.49 6.36 9.99
N LEU A 5 8.72 5.33 9.66
CA LEU A 5 8.85 4.56 8.41
C LEU A 5 8.60 5.48 7.20
N HIS A 6 7.52 6.25 7.25
CA HIS A 6 7.12 7.16 6.16
C HIS A 6 8.02 8.40 6.04
N SER A 7 8.89 8.66 7.01
CA SER A 7 9.89 9.74 6.96
C SER A 7 11.31 9.27 6.64
N ALA A 8 11.50 7.98 6.32
CA ALA A 8 12.81 7.46 5.93
C ALA A 8 13.32 8.14 4.65
N ASP A 9 14.62 8.41 4.60
CA ASP A 9 15.25 8.99 3.41
C ASP A 9 15.25 7.95 2.27
N THR A 10 14.60 8.32 1.15
CA THR A 10 14.49 7.50 -0.05
C THR A 10 15.36 8.02 -1.20
N SER A 11 16.22 9.02 -0.97
CA SER A 11 17.08 9.64 -1.99
C SER A 11 18.03 8.66 -2.67
N GLY A 12 18.49 7.63 -1.96
CA GLY A 12 19.33 6.54 -2.49
C GLY A 12 18.56 5.38 -3.14
N SER A 13 17.25 5.54 -3.40
CA SER A 13 16.38 4.50 -3.96
C SER A 13 15.67 4.98 -5.23
N GLU A 14 15.21 4.04 -6.04
CA GLU A 14 14.52 4.30 -7.31
C GLU A 14 13.25 3.45 -7.47
N GLY A 15 12.38 3.87 -8.40
CA GLY A 15 11.15 3.17 -8.75
C GLY A 15 10.04 3.28 -7.70
N TYR A 16 8.92 2.67 -8.03
CA TYR A 16 7.67 2.61 -7.25
C TYR A 16 7.21 1.16 -7.07
N GLY A 17 6.28 0.95 -6.13
CA GLY A 17 5.73 -0.37 -5.81
C GLY A 17 6.67 -1.22 -4.97
N VAL A 18 6.31 -2.50 -4.84
CA VAL A 18 7.08 -3.49 -4.06
C VAL A 18 8.49 -3.62 -4.62
N CYS A 19 9.47 -3.73 -3.73
CA CYS A 19 10.87 -3.85 -4.11
C CYS A 19 11.15 -5.18 -4.81
N VAL A 20 11.85 -5.12 -5.95
CA VAL A 20 12.41 -6.29 -6.65
C VAL A 20 13.87 -6.55 -6.29
N ALA A 21 14.53 -5.54 -5.73
CA ALA A 21 15.88 -5.57 -5.19
C ALA A 21 16.02 -4.50 -4.10
N PRO A 22 17.06 -4.56 -3.25
CA PRO A 22 17.31 -3.51 -2.28
C PRO A 22 17.35 -2.13 -2.93
N GLY A 23 16.50 -1.20 -2.49
CA GLY A 23 16.45 0.16 -3.01
C GLY A 23 15.74 0.34 -4.36
N LYS A 24 15.09 -0.71 -4.91
CA LYS A 24 14.50 -0.66 -6.26
C LYS A 24 13.07 -1.18 -6.29
N GLY A 25 12.11 -0.27 -6.48
CA GLY A 25 10.70 -0.61 -6.77
C GLY A 25 10.52 -1.22 -8.16
N ALA A 26 9.49 -2.05 -8.32
CA ALA A 26 9.19 -2.75 -9.57
C ALA A 26 8.75 -1.85 -10.74
N CYS A 27 8.17 -0.69 -10.45
CA CYS A 27 7.43 0.13 -11.42
C CYS A 27 8.05 1.51 -11.62
N GLY A 28 7.77 2.15 -12.75
CA GLY A 28 8.23 3.50 -13.08
C GLY A 28 7.38 4.62 -12.49
N SER A 29 6.16 4.33 -12.05
CA SER A 29 5.24 5.32 -11.45
C SER A 29 4.35 4.71 -10.37
N LEU A 30 3.78 5.55 -9.49
CA LEU A 30 2.77 5.13 -8.52
C LEU A 30 1.54 4.54 -9.21
N ARG A 31 1.09 5.14 -10.32
CA ARG A 31 -0.04 4.62 -11.11
C ARG A 31 0.24 3.19 -11.59
N GLU A 32 1.41 2.99 -12.17
CA GLU A 32 1.82 1.66 -12.63
C GLU A 32 1.89 0.68 -11.46
N ALA A 33 2.42 1.08 -10.30
CA ALA A 33 2.47 0.23 -9.11
C ALA A 33 1.08 -0.20 -8.61
N LEU A 34 0.11 0.71 -8.59
CA LEU A 34 -1.28 0.42 -8.19
C LEU A 34 -1.98 -0.52 -9.18
N LEU A 35 -1.69 -0.39 -10.48
CA LEU A 35 -2.23 -1.27 -11.53
C LEU A 35 -1.51 -2.63 -11.61
N HIS A 36 -0.22 -2.67 -11.29
CA HIS A 36 0.61 -3.88 -11.39
C HIS A 36 0.19 -4.94 -10.37
N GLY A 37 -0.30 -4.54 -9.19
CA GLY A 37 -0.86 -5.46 -8.19
C GLY A 37 0.13 -6.53 -7.73
N ALA A 38 1.14 -6.12 -6.95
CA ALA A 38 2.14 -6.98 -6.29
C ALA A 38 2.91 -7.99 -7.19
N GLY A 39 2.89 -7.82 -8.52
CA GLY A 39 3.61 -8.70 -9.44
C GLY A 39 2.87 -10.00 -9.75
N HIS A 40 1.55 -10.03 -9.58
CA HIS A 40 0.73 -11.19 -9.96
C HIS A 40 0.53 -11.28 -11.48
N ASP A 41 0.50 -12.50 -12.00
CA ASP A 41 0.09 -12.81 -13.37
C ASP A 41 -1.45 -12.69 -13.48
N TRP A 42 -1.94 -11.45 -13.57
CA TRP A 42 -3.37 -11.14 -13.61
C TRP A 42 -4.08 -11.79 -14.81
N GLU A 43 -3.38 -11.99 -15.94
CA GLU A 43 -3.94 -12.72 -17.07
C GLU A 43 -4.23 -14.17 -16.72
N ARG A 44 -3.29 -14.84 -16.04
CA ARG A 44 -3.51 -16.20 -15.55
C ARG A 44 -4.63 -16.27 -14.53
N VAL A 45 -4.67 -15.32 -13.59
CA VAL A 45 -5.77 -15.24 -12.60
C VAL A 45 -7.11 -15.09 -13.32
N ALA A 46 -7.22 -14.19 -14.30
CA ALA A 46 -8.45 -13.96 -15.06
C ALA A 46 -8.92 -15.20 -15.85
N ARG A 47 -7.99 -16.00 -16.38
CA ARG A 47 -8.29 -17.28 -17.05
C ARG A 47 -8.86 -18.33 -16.09
N MET A 48 -8.41 -18.32 -14.84
CA MET A 48 -8.83 -19.29 -13.81
C MET A 48 -10.07 -18.85 -13.04
N ALA A 49 -10.37 -17.55 -13.04
CA ALA A 49 -11.50 -16.97 -12.35
C ALA A 49 -12.84 -17.53 -12.87
N THR A 50 -13.81 -17.60 -11.98
CA THR A 50 -15.22 -17.78 -12.31
C THR A 50 -15.78 -16.51 -12.95
N SER A 51 -16.96 -16.63 -13.57
CA SER A 51 -17.64 -15.45 -14.15
C SER A 51 -18.00 -14.41 -13.08
N GLN A 52 -18.31 -14.84 -11.86
CA GLN A 52 -18.63 -13.95 -10.75
C GLN A 52 -17.39 -13.19 -10.26
N GLU A 53 -16.25 -13.88 -10.11
CA GLU A 53 -14.99 -13.23 -9.71
C GLU A 53 -14.52 -12.21 -10.75
N ARG A 54 -14.67 -12.52 -12.04
CA ARG A 54 -14.39 -11.55 -13.12
C ARG A 54 -15.26 -10.30 -13.01
N GLN A 55 -16.56 -10.46 -12.79
CA GLN A 55 -17.46 -9.31 -12.61
C GLN A 55 -17.07 -8.45 -11.40
N LEU A 56 -16.63 -9.07 -10.30
CA LEU A 56 -16.14 -8.34 -9.13
C LEU A 56 -14.84 -7.60 -9.43
N LEU A 57 -13.90 -8.22 -10.16
CA LEU A 57 -12.67 -7.58 -10.59
C LEU A 57 -12.96 -6.37 -11.48
N ASP A 58 -13.79 -6.55 -12.50
CA ASP A 58 -14.18 -5.47 -13.43
C ASP A 58 -14.85 -4.30 -12.68
N ALA A 59 -15.76 -4.59 -11.75
CA ALA A 59 -16.42 -3.57 -10.94
C ALA A 59 -15.44 -2.82 -10.02
N ASN A 60 -14.51 -3.52 -9.39
CA ASN A 60 -13.47 -2.90 -8.55
C ASN A 60 -12.53 -2.03 -9.40
N MET A 61 -12.07 -2.53 -10.55
CA MET A 61 -11.20 -1.77 -11.44
C MET A 61 -11.89 -0.52 -11.97
N ALA A 62 -13.17 -0.62 -12.36
CA ALA A 62 -13.97 0.53 -12.80
C ALA A 62 -14.16 1.59 -11.69
N ALA A 63 -14.16 1.18 -10.41
CA ALA A 63 -14.21 2.10 -9.28
C ALA A 63 -12.84 2.74 -8.97
N VAL A 64 -11.74 2.00 -9.16
CA VAL A 64 -10.37 2.46 -8.88
C VAL A 64 -9.82 3.37 -9.98
N GLU A 65 -10.10 3.06 -11.24
CA GLU A 65 -9.47 3.72 -12.39
C GLU A 65 -9.64 5.26 -12.39
N PRO A 66 -10.82 5.84 -12.09
CA PRO A 66 -10.97 7.30 -12.00
C PRO A 66 -10.20 7.93 -10.83
N LEU A 67 -9.89 7.16 -9.78
CA LEU A 67 -9.16 7.66 -8.60
C LEU A 67 -7.66 7.75 -8.86
N LEU A 68 -7.14 6.98 -9.82
CA LEU A 68 -5.71 6.97 -10.14
C LEU A 68 -5.19 8.32 -10.63
N ASP A 69 -6.06 9.16 -11.21
CA ASP A 69 -5.73 10.51 -11.67
C ASP A 69 -5.63 11.52 -10.51
N LEU A 70 -6.16 11.15 -9.34
CA LEU A 70 -6.09 11.94 -8.11
C LEU A 70 -4.88 11.53 -7.24
N CYS A 71 -4.17 10.47 -7.61
CA CYS A 71 -3.03 9.99 -6.84
C CYS A 71 -1.90 11.03 -6.84
N PRO A 72 -1.32 11.33 -5.66
CA PRO A 72 -0.23 12.28 -5.56
C PRO A 72 1.05 11.71 -6.19
N ASP A 73 1.91 12.60 -6.70
CA ASP A 73 3.28 12.24 -7.07
C ASP A 73 4.16 12.24 -5.80
N ILE A 74 3.98 11.20 -4.98
CA ILE A 74 4.69 11.01 -3.71
C ILE A 74 5.43 9.67 -3.72
N ARG A 75 6.65 9.68 -3.16
CA ARG A 75 7.50 8.49 -3.10
C ARG A 75 8.16 8.35 -1.72
N MET A 76 7.45 7.67 -0.82
CA MET A 76 7.92 7.34 0.51
C MET A 76 8.03 5.82 0.66
N GLN A 77 8.85 5.37 1.61
CA GLN A 77 8.88 3.95 1.95
C GLN A 77 7.57 3.55 2.61
N PHE A 78 7.07 2.37 2.27
CA PHE A 78 5.98 1.69 2.98
C PHE A 78 6.41 0.26 3.35
N HIS A 79 5.74 -0.34 4.34
CA HIS A 79 6.00 -1.72 4.76
C HIS A 79 5.32 -2.75 3.85
N GLY A 80 4.10 -2.46 3.41
CA GLY A 80 3.37 -3.26 2.40
C GLY A 80 2.52 -4.38 2.99
N ASP A 81 2.92 -4.87 4.16
CA ASP A 81 2.16 -5.81 5.00
C ASP A 81 2.14 -5.34 6.46
N PHE A 82 1.83 -4.05 6.68
CA PHE A 82 1.84 -3.46 8.01
C PHE A 82 0.61 -3.90 8.80
N GLY A 83 0.82 -4.54 9.96
CA GLY A 83 -0.27 -5.00 10.80
C GLY A 83 0.20 -5.57 12.13
N LEU A 84 -0.76 -6.01 12.95
CA LEU A 84 -0.50 -6.61 14.26
C LEU A 84 0.27 -7.93 14.16
N GLY A 85 0.20 -8.64 13.04
CA GLY A 85 0.96 -9.87 12.80
C GLY A 85 2.47 -9.63 12.65
N ASN A 86 2.87 -8.46 12.15
CA ASN A 86 4.25 -8.11 11.83
C ASN A 86 4.83 -7.05 12.78
N THR A 87 4.11 -6.71 13.86
CA THR A 87 4.52 -5.72 14.84
C THR A 87 4.71 -6.38 16.20
N LEU A 88 5.92 -6.33 16.75
CA LEU A 88 6.22 -6.84 18.08
C LEU A 88 6.17 -5.71 19.10
N ALA A 89 5.58 -5.98 20.26
CA ALA A 89 5.52 -5.05 21.37
C ALA A 89 5.92 -5.71 22.68
N SER A 90 6.54 -4.94 23.56
CA SER A 90 6.86 -5.33 24.93
C SER A 90 6.58 -4.16 25.86
N ASN A 91 5.94 -4.42 26.99
CA ASN A 91 5.56 -3.41 27.99
C ASN A 91 4.78 -2.21 27.40
N GLY A 92 3.86 -2.48 26.45
CA GLY A 92 3.04 -1.45 25.82
C GLY A 92 3.78 -0.58 24.78
N VAL A 93 5.02 -0.93 24.44
CA VAL A 93 5.84 -0.21 23.46
C VAL A 93 6.14 -1.12 22.27
N VAL A 94 5.99 -0.60 21.05
CA VAL A 94 6.41 -1.31 19.84
C VAL A 94 7.94 -1.42 19.83
N THR A 95 8.46 -2.64 19.81
CA THR A 95 9.89 -2.94 19.85
C THR A 95 10.47 -3.31 18.49
N ALA A 96 9.67 -3.84 17.57
CA ALA A 96 10.11 -4.17 16.23
C ALA A 96 8.95 -4.21 15.22
N VAL A 97 9.29 -3.95 13.96
CA VAL A 97 8.47 -4.27 12.78
C VAL A 97 9.28 -5.24 11.95
N VAL A 98 8.70 -6.39 11.63
CA VAL A 98 9.38 -7.52 10.97
C VAL A 98 8.69 -7.87 9.67
N ASP A 99 9.28 -8.79 8.90
CA ASP A 99 8.75 -9.28 7.63
C ASP A 99 8.56 -8.20 6.55
N TRP A 100 9.70 -7.68 6.09
CA TRP A 100 9.76 -6.60 5.11
C TRP A 100 9.65 -7.09 3.66
N THR A 101 9.19 -8.30 3.39
CA THR A 101 9.20 -8.86 2.02
C THR A 101 8.28 -8.11 1.05
N HIS A 102 7.28 -7.40 1.57
CA HIS A 102 6.34 -6.59 0.80
C HIS A 102 6.69 -5.10 0.77
N GLN A 103 7.85 -4.71 1.32
CA GLN A 103 8.23 -3.30 1.37
C GLN A 103 8.37 -2.70 -0.02
N GLY A 104 8.19 -1.38 -0.12
CA GLY A 104 8.28 -0.69 -1.39
C GLY A 104 8.32 0.82 -1.27
N TYR A 105 8.11 1.48 -2.41
CA TYR A 105 8.11 2.94 -2.52
C TYR A 105 6.82 3.45 -3.18
N GLY A 106 6.17 4.44 -2.58
CA GLY A 106 4.92 5.01 -3.11
C GLY A 106 4.18 5.86 -2.09
N ASP A 107 2.86 5.78 -2.12
CA ASP A 107 2.00 6.47 -1.15
C ASP A 107 2.04 5.76 0.22
N PRO A 108 2.49 6.44 1.29
CA PRO A 108 2.51 5.86 2.64
C PRO A 108 1.12 5.48 3.17
N LEU A 109 0.04 6.01 2.59
CA LEU A 109 -1.33 5.60 2.92
C LEU A 109 -1.62 4.14 2.57
N TRP A 110 -0.76 3.47 1.81
CA TRP A 110 -0.84 2.03 1.58
C TRP A 110 -0.93 1.24 2.90
N ASP A 111 0.00 1.47 3.83
CA ASP A 111 0.04 0.77 5.12
C ASP A 111 -1.21 1.04 5.96
N VAL A 112 -1.79 2.23 5.81
CA VAL A 112 -3.03 2.65 6.47
C VAL A 112 -4.24 1.96 5.86
N ALA A 113 -4.30 1.85 4.52
CA ALA A 113 -5.34 1.16 3.81
C ALA A 113 -5.34 -0.35 4.13
N CYS A 114 -4.16 -0.98 4.25
CA CYS A 114 -4.03 -2.37 4.69
C CYS A 114 -4.64 -2.59 6.09
N LEU A 115 -4.37 -1.68 7.04
CA LEU A 115 -4.96 -1.75 8.38
C LEU A 115 -6.49 -1.64 8.36
N ASP A 116 -7.06 -0.71 7.58
CA ASP A 116 -8.51 -0.54 7.51
C ASP A 116 -9.20 -1.73 6.81
N LEU A 117 -8.57 -2.28 5.77
CA LEU A 117 -9.08 -3.45 5.04
C LEU A 117 -9.11 -4.70 5.92
N TRP A 118 -8.01 -4.99 6.61
CA TRP A 118 -7.86 -6.24 7.37
C TRP A 118 -8.33 -6.15 8.82
N TRP A 119 -8.39 -4.94 9.39
CA TRP A 119 -8.82 -4.71 10.77
C TRP A 119 -9.89 -3.62 10.86
N PRO A 120 -11.06 -3.82 10.24
CA PRO A 120 -12.10 -2.81 10.09
C PRO A 120 -12.72 -2.32 11.41
N THR A 121 -12.54 -3.07 12.50
CA THR A 121 -13.00 -2.70 13.84
C THR A 121 -11.92 -2.06 14.71
N SER A 122 -10.71 -1.84 14.17
CA SER A 122 -9.71 -1.03 14.85
C SER A 122 -10.18 0.43 14.87
N ASP A 123 -9.98 1.11 16.00
CA ASP A 123 -10.44 2.48 16.28
C ASP A 123 -9.75 3.56 15.40
N SER A 124 -9.10 3.16 14.31
CA SER A 124 -8.25 4.00 13.45
C SER A 124 -9.02 4.76 12.36
N ARG A 125 -10.25 4.34 12.03
CA ARG A 125 -11.09 4.89 10.95
C ARG A 125 -11.31 6.40 10.96
N PRO A 126 -11.59 7.07 12.10
CA PRO A 126 -11.86 8.51 12.10
C PRO A 126 -10.65 9.36 11.72
N HIS A 127 -9.43 8.82 11.91
CA HIS A 127 -8.18 9.56 11.69
C HIS A 127 -7.66 9.48 10.25
N ILE A 128 -8.11 8.49 9.47
CA ILE A 128 -7.67 8.25 8.09
C ILE A 128 -8.34 9.24 7.12
N CYS A 129 -9.66 9.43 7.25
CA CYS A 129 -10.40 10.39 6.40
C CYS A 129 -10.04 11.86 6.68
N ALA A 130 -9.71 12.21 7.93
CA ALA A 130 -9.49 13.60 8.33
C ALA A 130 -8.20 14.21 7.77
N ARG A 131 -7.15 13.42 7.51
CA ARG A 131 -5.86 13.94 7.01
C ARG A 131 -5.86 14.30 5.52
N ASN A 132 -6.71 13.66 4.72
CA ASN A 132 -6.82 13.98 3.28
C ASN A 132 -7.61 15.27 3.02
N ALA A 133 -8.55 15.62 3.91
CA ALA A 133 -9.32 16.86 3.80
C ALA A 133 -8.52 18.12 4.21
N MET A 134 -7.42 17.99 4.97
CA MET A 134 -6.65 19.12 5.50
C MET A 134 -5.45 19.53 4.64
N ARG A 135 -5.19 18.86 3.51
CA ARG A 135 -4.11 19.22 2.56
C ARG A 135 -4.60 19.95 1.30
N SER A 136 -5.89 20.28 1.24
CA SER A 136 -6.54 20.96 0.10
C SER A 136 -6.86 22.44 0.38
N GLY A 137 -6.24 23.05 1.38
CA GLY A 137 -6.46 24.45 1.79
C GLY A 137 -5.24 25.32 1.62
#